data_AF-A0A7X7ZIV4-F1
#
_entry.id   AF-A0A7X7ZIV4-F1
#
_cell.length_a   1.000
_cell.length_b   1.000
_cell.length_c   1.000
_cell.angle_alpha   90.00
_cell.angle_beta   90.00
_cell.angle_gamma   90.00
#
_symmetry.space_group_name_H-M   'P 1'
#
loop_
_entity.id
_entity.type
_entity.pdbx_description
1 polymer ?
#
loop_
_entity_poly.entity_id
_entity_poly.type
_entity_poly.pdbx_seq_one_letter_code
_entity_poly.pdbx_strand_id
1 'polypeptide(L)'
;MAHLDRYRELAGRLVWSAGANATLAYKPILDRHPHITAFGAEKWQFYLTVAGVYAAVMRLVQERVLHGTELDEVLELIERSLAAKHPEGPAALEECRTMVDASFAASVSGEGEEAEFAFSDRVGAWILFKLNGPRELKDGHALIRGLGLAVTAAFAAWWD
;
A
#
# COMPACT_ATOMS: atom_id res chain seq x y z
N MET A 1 27.65 0.52 -8.35
CA MET A 1 27.34 1.97 -8.39
C MET A 1 26.09 2.25 -9.21
N ALA A 2 26.06 2.02 -10.53
CA ALA A 2 24.89 2.31 -11.38
C ALA A 2 23.56 1.65 -10.93
N HIS A 3 23.62 0.49 -10.27
CA HIS A 3 22.45 -0.23 -9.78
C HIS A 3 21.77 0.49 -8.60
N LEU A 4 22.52 0.85 -7.56
CA LEU A 4 21.98 1.55 -6.38
C LEU A 4 21.42 2.94 -6.73
N ASP A 5 22.06 3.65 -7.65
CA ASP A 5 21.59 4.98 -8.09
C ASP A 5 20.20 4.92 -8.72
N ARG A 6 19.87 3.83 -9.44
CA ARG A 6 18.53 3.58 -9.96
C ARG A 6 17.50 3.43 -8.84
N TYR A 7 17.80 2.63 -7.82
CA TYR A 7 16.89 2.44 -6.68
C TYR A 7 16.69 3.73 -5.88
N ARG A 8 17.73 4.56 -5.74
CA ARG A 8 17.61 5.90 -5.15
C ARG A 8 16.67 6.80 -5.95
N GLU A 9 16.79 6.80 -7.28
CA GLU A 9 15.91 7.59 -8.17
C GLU A 9 14.45 7.11 -8.10
N LEU A 10 14.23 5.80 -8.09
CA LEU A 10 12.90 5.20 -7.93
C LEU A 10 12.32 5.53 -6.54
N ALA A 11 13.09 5.37 -5.46
CA ALA A 11 12.67 5.75 -4.11
C ALA A 11 12.26 7.23 -4.02
N GLY A 12 13.03 8.13 -4.64
CA GLY A 12 12.72 9.56 -4.68
C GLY A 12 11.38 9.91 -5.34
N ARG A 13 10.91 9.08 -6.28
CA ARG A 13 9.65 9.28 -7.02
C ARG A 13 8.46 8.49 -6.46
N LEU A 14 8.70 7.52 -5.58
CA LEU A 14 7.69 6.57 -5.12
C LEU A 14 6.50 7.27 -4.45
N VAL A 15 6.75 8.12 -3.46
CA VAL A 15 5.70 8.79 -2.67
C VAL A 15 4.83 9.70 -3.55
N TRP A 16 5.43 10.38 -4.53
CA TRP A 16 4.69 11.20 -5.50
C TRP A 16 3.82 10.34 -6.41
N SER A 17 4.38 9.25 -6.92
CA SER A 17 3.66 8.31 -7.81
C SER A 17 2.52 7.60 -7.07
N ALA A 18 2.73 7.20 -5.81
CA ALA A 18 1.69 6.65 -4.94
C ALA A 18 0.55 7.64 -4.70
N GLY A 19 0.85 8.92 -4.47
CA GLY A 19 -0.19 9.95 -4.33
C GLY A 19 -0.96 10.24 -5.62
N ALA A 20 -0.29 10.20 -6.78
CA ALA A 20 -0.95 10.30 -8.07
C ALA A 20 -1.88 9.10 -8.30
N ASN A 21 -1.41 7.88 -8.06
CA ASN A 21 -2.22 6.66 -8.16
C ASN A 21 -3.43 6.70 -7.22
N ALA A 22 -3.25 7.13 -5.96
CA ALA A 22 -4.34 7.29 -5.01
C ALA A 22 -5.44 8.21 -5.57
N THR A 23 -5.04 9.34 -6.16
CA THR A 23 -5.99 10.29 -6.77
C THR A 23 -6.75 9.66 -7.95
N LEU A 24 -6.05 8.93 -8.83
CA LEU A 24 -6.65 8.27 -9.99
C LEU A 24 -7.58 7.11 -9.60
N ALA A 25 -7.30 6.41 -8.50
CA ALA A 25 -8.10 5.29 -8.02
C ALA A 25 -9.44 5.71 -7.40
N TYR A 26 -9.62 6.98 -7.01
CA TYR A 26 -10.79 7.45 -6.25
C TYR A 26 -12.12 7.21 -6.97
N LYS A 27 -12.27 7.81 -8.15
CA LYS A 27 -13.53 7.76 -8.90
C LYS A 27 -13.90 6.34 -9.35
N PRO A 28 -13.00 5.55 -9.95
CA PRO A 28 -13.33 4.19 -10.38
C PRO A 28 -13.81 3.27 -9.26
N ILE A 29 -13.26 3.42 -8.04
CA ILE A 29 -13.68 2.60 -6.90
C ILE A 29 -15.05 3.04 -6.40
N LEU A 30 -15.32 4.34 -6.29
CA LEU A 30 -16.65 4.82 -5.90
C LEU A 30 -17.73 4.44 -6.93
N ASP A 31 -17.43 4.54 -8.22
CA ASP A 31 -18.37 4.18 -9.29
C ASP A 31 -18.74 2.68 -9.25
N ARG A 32 -17.85 1.80 -8.76
CA ARG A 32 -18.11 0.35 -8.56
C ARG A 32 -18.84 0.04 -7.26
N HIS A 33 -18.85 0.96 -6.30
CA HIS A 33 -19.47 0.78 -4.99
C HIS A 33 -20.42 1.95 -4.68
N PRO A 34 -21.57 2.05 -5.37
CA PRO A 34 -22.45 3.21 -5.30
C PRO A 34 -23.11 3.43 -3.93
N HIS A 35 -23.09 2.43 -3.05
CA HIS A 35 -23.54 2.54 -1.65
C HIS A 35 -22.58 3.38 -0.80
N ILE A 36 -21.37 3.65 -1.28
CA ILE A 36 -20.39 4.50 -0.64
C ILE A 36 -20.45 5.87 -1.32
N THR A 37 -20.89 6.87 -0.58
CA THR A 37 -21.06 8.24 -1.11
C THR A 37 -19.75 9.02 -1.14
N ALA A 38 -18.85 8.81 -0.16
CA ALA A 38 -17.48 9.30 -0.14
C ALA A 38 -16.67 8.69 1.03
N PHE A 39 -15.34 8.67 0.92
CA PHE A 39 -14.42 8.32 2.01
C PHE A 39 -13.65 9.52 2.58
N GLY A 40 -13.95 10.74 2.11
CA GLY A 40 -13.15 11.93 2.36
C GLY A 40 -11.87 11.93 1.51
N ALA A 41 -11.78 12.85 0.55
CA ALA A 41 -10.71 12.86 -0.45
C ALA A 41 -9.30 12.94 0.16
N GLU A 42 -9.13 13.70 1.24
CA GLU A 42 -7.84 13.84 1.94
C GLU A 42 -7.40 12.53 2.60
N LYS A 43 -8.28 11.89 3.37
CA LYS A 43 -8.01 10.60 4.02
C LYS A 43 -7.75 9.51 2.99
N TRP A 44 -8.54 9.50 1.92
CA TRP A 44 -8.34 8.62 0.79
C TRP A 44 -6.94 8.79 0.20
N GLN A 45 -6.58 10.02 -0.18
CA GLN A 45 -5.29 10.31 -0.79
C GLN A 45 -4.17 9.88 0.13
N PHE A 46 -4.25 10.20 1.42
CA PHE A 46 -3.23 9.86 2.40
C PHE A 46 -3.07 8.34 2.57
N TYR A 47 -4.12 7.61 2.93
CA TYR A 47 -4.00 6.18 3.25
C TYR A 47 -3.69 5.31 2.04
N LEU A 48 -4.20 5.65 0.84
CA LEU A 48 -3.82 4.93 -0.37
C LEU A 48 -2.39 5.26 -0.80
N THR A 49 -1.88 6.48 -0.53
CA THR A 49 -0.46 6.79 -0.75
C THR A 49 0.41 5.89 0.13
N VAL A 50 0.11 5.83 1.43
CA VAL A 50 0.86 5.00 2.39
C VAL A 50 0.80 3.52 1.99
N ALA A 51 -0.38 3.00 1.63
CA ALA A 51 -0.53 1.62 1.19
C ALA A 51 0.23 1.31 -0.11
N GLY A 52 0.28 2.25 -1.07
CA GLY A 52 1.10 2.11 -2.28
C GLY A 52 2.60 2.09 -1.98
N VAL A 53 3.06 2.95 -1.06
CA VAL A 53 4.44 2.94 -0.58
C VAL A 53 4.76 1.60 0.09
N TYR A 54 3.90 1.12 0.98
CA TYR A 54 4.06 -0.18 1.63
C TYR A 54 4.12 -1.34 0.62
N ALA A 55 3.24 -1.34 -0.39
CA ALA A 55 3.25 -2.36 -1.43
C ALA A 55 4.59 -2.41 -2.19
N ALA A 56 5.15 -1.24 -2.54
CA ALA A 56 6.46 -1.16 -3.17
C ALA A 56 7.60 -1.60 -2.22
N VAL A 57 7.57 -1.18 -0.95
CA VAL A 57 8.58 -1.59 0.05
C VAL A 57 8.56 -3.10 0.24
N MET A 58 7.38 -3.71 0.34
CA MET A 58 7.26 -5.17 0.47
C MET A 58 7.86 -5.91 -0.72
N ARG A 59 7.67 -5.40 -1.95
CA ARG A 59 8.30 -5.97 -3.15
C ARG A 59 9.83 -5.90 -3.08
N LEU A 60 10.38 -4.73 -2.72
CA LEU A 60 11.82 -4.54 -2.58
C LEU A 60 12.44 -5.55 -1.60
N VAL A 61 11.79 -5.74 -0.45
CA VAL A 61 12.25 -6.66 0.60
C VAL A 61 12.12 -8.12 0.18
N GLN A 62 11.03 -8.49 -0.50
CA GLN A 62 10.77 -9.86 -0.95
C GLN A 62 11.70 -10.31 -2.08
N GLU A 63 11.99 -9.43 -3.03
CA GLU A 63 12.87 -9.71 -4.16
C GLU A 63 14.33 -9.88 -3.74
N ARG A 64 14.71 -9.37 -2.56
CA ARG A 64 16.04 -9.53 -1.98
C ARG A 64 17.15 -9.05 -2.93
N VAL A 65 16.86 -7.99 -3.69
CA VAL A 65 17.81 -7.42 -4.66
C VAL A 65 18.79 -6.46 -3.97
N LEU A 66 18.35 -5.78 -2.91
CA LEU A 66 19.20 -4.96 -2.05
C LEU A 66 19.35 -5.60 -0.66
N HIS A 67 20.50 -5.35 -0.02
CA HIS A 67 20.83 -5.91 1.28
C HIS A 67 21.60 -4.93 2.17
N GLY A 68 21.47 -5.12 3.49
CA GLY A 68 22.19 -4.35 4.50
C GLY A 68 22.07 -2.85 4.25
N THR A 69 23.22 -2.17 4.23
CA THR A 69 23.28 -0.70 4.12
C THR A 69 22.63 -0.13 2.85
N GLU A 70 22.61 -0.88 1.74
CA GLU A 70 21.97 -0.41 0.50
C GLU A 70 20.44 -0.41 0.61
N LEU A 71 19.89 -1.44 1.26
CA LEU A 71 18.46 -1.51 1.54
C LEU A 71 18.06 -0.43 2.54
N ASP A 72 18.80 -0.31 3.64
CA ASP A 72 18.54 0.69 4.68
C ASP A 72 18.52 2.11 4.10
N GLU A 73 19.49 2.44 3.23
CA GLU A 73 19.57 3.76 2.59
C GLU A 73 18.33 4.06 1.72
N VAL A 74 17.87 3.08 0.94
CA VAL A 74 16.69 3.22 0.08
C VAL A 74 15.42 3.37 0.91
N LEU A 75 15.27 2.59 1.99
CA LEU A 75 14.14 2.70 2.91
C LEU A 75 14.12 4.06 3.61
N GLU A 76 15.27 4.54 4.09
CA GLU A 76 15.37 5.88 4.67
C GLU A 76 14.98 6.99 3.69
N LEU A 77 15.35 6.88 2.41
CA LEU A 77 14.94 7.85 1.39
C LEU A 77 13.42 7.87 1.21
N ILE A 78 12.78 6.70 1.20
CA ILE A 78 11.32 6.57 1.10
C ILE A 78 10.67 7.20 2.34
N GLU A 79 11.15 6.88 3.55
CA GLU A 79 10.61 7.41 4.80
C GLU A 79 10.75 8.93 4.89
N ARG A 80 11.92 9.48 4.52
CA ARG A 80 12.13 10.94 4.46
C ARG A 80 11.20 11.62 3.45
N SER A 81 11.05 11.03 2.27
CA SER A 81 10.15 11.54 1.23
C SER A 81 8.70 11.51 1.70
N LEU A 82 8.31 10.43 2.40
CA LEU A 82 6.97 10.27 2.95
C LEU A 82 6.71 11.28 4.07
N ALA A 83 7.63 11.45 5.02
CA ALA A 83 7.55 12.43 6.10
C ALA A 83 7.48 13.87 5.59
N ALA A 84 8.22 14.20 4.52
CA ALA A 84 8.22 15.53 3.93
C ALA A 84 6.88 15.90 3.31
N LYS A 85 6.17 14.92 2.72
CA LYS A 85 4.84 15.13 2.12
C LYS A 85 3.72 14.99 3.15
N HIS A 86 3.85 14.05 4.07
CA HIS A 86 2.88 13.70 5.10
C HIS A 86 3.63 13.47 6.42
N PRO A 87 3.63 14.43 7.36
CA PRO A 87 4.36 14.31 8.62
C PRO A 87 4.04 13.04 9.42
N GLU A 88 2.79 12.59 9.38
CA GLU A 88 2.28 11.37 10.01
C GLU A 88 2.52 10.09 9.18
N GLY A 89 3.07 10.23 7.98
CA GLY A 89 3.25 9.14 7.01
C GLY A 89 4.10 7.97 7.49
N PRO A 90 5.29 8.19 8.11
CA PRO A 90 6.08 7.09 8.66
C PRO A 90 5.34 6.28 9.73
N ALA A 91 4.58 6.95 10.61
CA ALA A 91 3.79 6.26 11.63
C ALA A 91 2.66 5.42 11.00
N ALA A 92 2.00 5.94 9.97
CA ALA A 92 0.97 5.19 9.23
C ALA A 92 1.56 4.02 8.43
N LEU A 93 2.79 4.17 7.89
CA LEU A 93 3.49 3.10 7.18
C LEU A 93 3.81 1.94 8.12
N GLU A 94 4.32 2.22 9.32
CA GLU A 94 4.60 1.19 10.33
C GLU A 94 3.32 0.54 10.85
N GLU A 95 2.22 1.31 11.02
CA GLU A 95 0.91 0.77 11.35
C GLU A 95 0.41 -0.19 10.26
N CYS A 96 0.51 0.21 8.99
CA CYS A 96 0.14 -0.61 7.83
C CYS A 96 0.91 -1.93 7.84
N ARG A 97 2.24 -1.86 7.97
CA ARG A 97 3.12 -3.03 8.08
C ARG A 97 2.71 -3.94 9.22
N THR A 98 2.59 -3.38 10.44
CA THR A 98 2.25 -4.16 11.64
C THR A 98 0.92 -4.90 11.48
N MET A 99 -0.11 -4.23 10.98
CA MET A 99 -1.43 -4.84 10.80
C MET A 99 -1.43 -5.91 9.71
N VAL A 100 -0.77 -5.66 8.57
CA VAL A 100 -0.70 -6.62 7.47
C VAL A 100 0.12 -7.84 7.88
N ASP A 101 1.27 -7.66 8.54
CA ASP A 101 2.15 -8.73 9.00
C ASP A 101 1.48 -9.58 10.11
N ALA A 102 0.82 -8.94 11.08
CA ALA A 102 0.04 -9.65 12.10
C ALA A 102 -1.07 -10.50 11.49
N SER A 103 -1.70 -10.01 10.41
CA SER A 103 -2.72 -10.75 9.66
C SER A 103 -2.14 -11.93 8.88
N PHE A 104 -0.84 -11.97 8.59
CA PHE A 104 -0.18 -13.17 8.04
C PHE A 104 0.10 -14.20 9.13
N ALA A 105 0.58 -13.75 10.29
CA ALA A 105 0.88 -14.64 11.42
C ALA A 105 -0.38 -15.38 11.94
N ALA A 106 -1.55 -14.74 11.86
CA ALA A 106 -2.82 -15.35 12.26
C ALA A 106 -3.37 -16.39 11.26
N SER A 107 -2.94 -16.40 10.00
CA SER A 107 -3.50 -17.23 8.92
C SER A 107 -2.76 -18.54 8.66
N VAL A 108 -1.86 -18.96 9.56
CA VAL A 108 -1.06 -20.21 9.43
C VAL A 108 -1.93 -21.49 9.55
N SER A 109 -3.24 -21.36 9.66
CA SER A 109 -4.19 -22.49 9.71
C SER A 109 -5.29 -22.37 8.65
N GLY A 110 -5.00 -22.86 7.44
CA GLY A 110 -6.02 -23.35 6.51
C GLY A 110 -6.28 -22.51 5.25
N GLU A 111 -6.40 -23.25 4.15
CA GLU A 111 -7.13 -22.96 2.89
C GLU A 111 -6.35 -22.36 1.70
N GLY A 112 -6.30 -23.18 0.64
CA GLY A 112 -5.79 -22.86 -0.69
C GLY A 112 -6.81 -22.08 -1.53
N GLU A 113 -6.36 -21.57 -2.68
CA GLU A 113 -6.98 -20.54 -3.53
C GLU A 113 -6.98 -19.11 -2.95
N GLU A 114 -7.15 -18.91 -1.64
CA GLU A 114 -7.07 -17.57 -1.00
C GLU A 114 -5.63 -16.98 -0.94
N ALA A 115 -4.62 -17.77 -1.28
CA ALA A 115 -3.21 -17.38 -1.20
C ALA A 115 -2.82 -16.29 -2.23
N GLU A 116 -3.45 -16.24 -3.40
CA GLU A 116 -3.04 -15.34 -4.50
C GLU A 116 -3.31 -13.88 -4.16
N PHE A 117 -4.48 -13.57 -3.58
CA PHE A 117 -4.89 -12.21 -3.20
C PHE A 117 -4.66 -11.89 -1.73
N ALA A 118 -4.06 -12.81 -0.98
CA ALA A 118 -3.90 -12.69 0.47
C ALA A 118 -3.21 -11.37 0.88
N PHE A 119 -2.18 -10.94 0.14
CA PHE A 119 -1.51 -9.67 0.39
C PHE A 119 -2.39 -8.47 0.04
N SER A 120 -2.99 -8.46 -1.16
CA SER A 120 -3.84 -7.35 -1.59
C SER A 120 -5.05 -7.17 -0.67
N ASP A 121 -5.68 -8.25 -0.24
CA ASP A 121 -6.85 -8.17 0.62
C ASP A 121 -6.51 -7.63 2.01
N ARG A 122 -5.35 -8.00 2.57
CA ARG A 122 -4.89 -7.45 3.86
C ARG A 122 -4.60 -5.96 3.76
N VAL A 123 -3.92 -5.52 2.71
CA VAL A 123 -3.68 -4.10 2.43
C VAL A 123 -5.01 -3.36 2.24
N GLY A 124 -5.94 -3.94 1.47
CA GLY A 124 -7.27 -3.40 1.24
C GLY A 124 -8.11 -3.28 2.51
N ALA A 125 -8.03 -4.26 3.41
CA ALA A 125 -8.69 -4.25 4.70
C ALA A 125 -8.15 -3.14 5.61
N TRP A 126 -6.82 -2.95 5.64
CA TRP A 126 -6.21 -1.83 6.35
C TRP A 126 -6.69 -0.49 5.81
N ILE A 127 -6.69 -0.29 4.48
CA ILE A 127 -7.20 0.93 3.85
C ILE A 127 -8.65 1.18 4.27
N LEU A 128 -9.52 0.17 4.14
CA LEU A 128 -10.94 0.32 4.48
C LEU A 128 -11.14 0.68 5.96
N PHE A 129 -10.37 0.05 6.85
CA PHE A 129 -10.37 0.37 8.28
C PHE A 129 -9.99 1.84 8.54
N LYS A 130 -8.91 2.33 7.92
CA LYS A 130 -8.44 3.71 8.10
C LYS A 130 -9.39 4.76 7.49
N LEU A 131 -10.14 4.39 6.46
CA LEU A 131 -11.18 5.24 5.87
C LEU A 131 -12.48 5.28 6.69
N ASN A 132 -12.53 4.61 7.84
CA ASN A 132 -13.76 4.39 8.61
C ASN A 132 -14.87 3.80 7.71
N GLY A 133 -14.49 2.82 6.89
CA GLY A 133 -15.41 2.16 5.99
C GLY A 133 -16.61 1.54 6.70
N PRO A 134 -17.73 1.35 6.00
CA PRO A 134 -18.92 0.76 6.60
C PRO A 134 -18.63 -0.65 7.13
N ARG A 135 -19.11 -0.94 8.35
CA ARG A 135 -18.87 -2.23 9.03
C ARG A 135 -19.67 -3.38 8.42
N GLU A 136 -20.84 -3.08 7.86
CA GLU A 136 -21.72 -4.03 7.20
C GLU A 136 -21.87 -3.62 5.74
N LEU A 137 -21.10 -4.27 4.87
CA LEU A 137 -21.16 -4.07 3.43
C LEU A 137 -21.62 -5.35 2.76
N LYS A 138 -22.68 -5.23 1.95
CA LYS A 138 -23.20 -6.30 1.09
C LYS A 138 -22.11 -6.88 0.16
N ASP A 139 -21.06 -6.09 -0.11
CA ASP A 139 -19.90 -6.44 -0.96
C ASP A 139 -18.55 -6.08 -0.30
N GLY A 140 -18.45 -6.18 1.03
CA GLY A 140 -17.26 -5.72 1.78
C GLY A 140 -15.94 -6.33 1.28
N HIS A 141 -15.98 -7.61 0.89
CA HIS A 141 -14.83 -8.33 0.35
C HIS A 141 -14.40 -7.81 -1.04
N ALA A 142 -15.36 -7.48 -1.92
CA ALA A 142 -15.05 -6.93 -3.25
C ALA A 142 -14.42 -5.54 -3.16
N LEU A 143 -14.89 -4.72 -2.22
CA LEU A 143 -14.30 -3.41 -1.93
C LEU A 143 -12.89 -3.53 -1.37
N ILE A 144 -12.68 -4.41 -0.38
CA ILE A 144 -11.36 -4.72 0.17
C ILE A 144 -10.40 -5.10 -0.95
N ARG A 145 -10.80 -6.05 -1.80
CA ARG A 145 -9.98 -6.48 -2.93
C ARG A 145 -9.70 -5.34 -3.91
N GLY A 146 -10.72 -4.54 -4.24
CA GLY A 146 -10.58 -3.39 -5.13
C GLY A 146 -9.56 -2.37 -4.61
N LEU A 147 -9.63 -2.02 -3.32
CA LEU A 147 -8.69 -1.11 -2.66
C LEU A 147 -7.27 -1.69 -2.65
N GLY A 148 -7.14 -2.97 -2.30
CA GLY A 148 -5.88 -3.69 -2.29
C GLY A 148 -5.22 -3.74 -3.65
N LEU A 149 -5.95 -4.16 -4.69
CA LEU A 149 -5.43 -4.25 -6.06
C LEU A 149 -5.08 -2.89 -6.64
N ALA A 150 -5.83 -1.83 -6.31
CA ALA A 150 -5.54 -0.48 -6.78
C ALA A 150 -4.15 0.03 -6.36
N VAL A 151 -3.58 -0.49 -5.26
CA VAL A 151 -2.22 -0.14 -4.83
C VAL A 151 -1.22 -1.25 -5.14
N THR A 152 -1.56 -2.51 -4.89
CA THR A 152 -0.60 -3.62 -5.05
C THR A 152 -0.29 -3.91 -6.52
N ALA A 153 -1.26 -3.80 -7.43
CA ALA A 153 -1.02 -3.98 -8.85
C ALA A 153 -0.27 -2.78 -9.46
N ALA A 154 -0.57 -1.56 -9.01
CA ALA A 154 0.07 -0.34 -9.50
C ALA A 154 1.58 -0.29 -9.20
N PHE A 155 2.03 -0.95 -8.14
CA PHE A 155 3.43 -0.96 -7.70
C PHE A 155 4.10 -2.34 -7.82
N ALA A 156 3.48 -3.30 -8.52
CA ALA A 156 4.01 -4.66 -8.65
C ALA A 156 5.37 -4.72 -9.35
N ALA A 157 5.59 -3.84 -10.33
CA ALA A 157 6.83 -3.75 -11.13
C ALA A 157 7.59 -2.44 -10.86
N TRP A 158 7.44 -1.85 -9.67
CA TRP A 158 7.99 -0.52 -9.38
C TRP A 158 9.53 -0.50 -9.44
N TRP A 159 10.18 -1.61 -9.10
CA TRP A 159 11.63 -1.73 -9.03
C TRP A 159 12.29 -2.30 -10.29
N ASP A 160 11.47 -2.71 -11.27
CA ASP A 160 11.92 -3.32 -12.54
C ASP A 160 12.55 -2.32 -13.50
#